data_AF-A0A0Q6FVX4-F1
#
_entry.id   AF-A0A0Q6FVX4-F1
#
_cell.length_a   1.000
_cell.length_b   1.000
_cell.length_c   1.000
_cell.angle_alpha   90.00
_cell.angle_beta   90.00
_cell.angle_gamma   90.00
#
_symmetry.space_group_name_H-M   'P 1'
#
loop_
_entity.id
_entity.type
_entity.pdbx_description
1 polymer ?
#
loop_
_entity_poly.entity_id
_entity_poly.type
_entity_poly.pdbx_seq_one_letter_code
_entity_poly.pdbx_strand_id
1 'polypeptide(L)'
;MWTKHHKKRKLGRFVMPLIAIAFLSYFGYHSVHGEYGLKATEKFDRQRIVRQARLDELTTQRQTLEREVALLSDGSLERDMLDEKARFGLNMSRGDEIVIFH
;
A
#
# COMPACT_ATOMS: atom_id res chain seq x y z
N MET A 1 70.48 -26.65 -33.42
CA MET A 1 69.34 -27.06 -32.55
C MET A 1 68.92 -25.86 -31.72
N TRP A 2 67.72 -25.31 -31.95
CA TRP A 2 67.18 -24.19 -31.16
C TRP A 2 66.23 -24.73 -30.10
N THR A 3 66.62 -24.70 -28.83
CA THR A 3 65.72 -25.05 -27.72
C THR A 3 64.95 -23.82 -27.26
N LYS A 4 63.68 -23.69 -27.71
CA LYS A 4 62.77 -22.64 -27.25
C LYS A 4 62.31 -22.92 -25.82
N HIS A 5 62.96 -22.32 -24.82
CA HIS A 5 62.45 -22.33 -23.46
C HIS A 5 61.24 -21.40 -23.32
N HIS A 6 60.05 -21.96 -23.13
CA HIS A 6 58.87 -21.20 -22.72
C HIS A 6 58.96 -20.86 -21.23
N LYS A 7 59.16 -19.58 -20.90
CA LYS A 7 59.13 -19.07 -19.53
C LYS A 7 57.72 -19.24 -18.97
N LYS A 8 57.51 -20.17 -18.04
CA LYS A 8 56.20 -20.41 -17.42
C LYS A 8 55.80 -19.17 -16.60
N ARG A 9 54.97 -18.30 -17.18
CA ARG A 9 54.41 -17.13 -16.47
C ARG A 9 53.39 -17.62 -15.43
N LYS A 10 53.80 -17.66 -14.16
CA LYS A 10 52.90 -17.99 -13.03
C LYS A 10 51.86 -16.90 -12.73
N LEU A 11 52.03 -15.69 -13.30
CA LEU A 11 51.20 -14.53 -13.04
C LEU A 11 49.74 -14.71 -13.48
N GLY A 12 49.49 -15.48 -14.55
CA GLY A 12 48.13 -15.79 -15.01
C GLY A 12 47.29 -16.56 -13.97
N ARG A 13 47.94 -17.27 -13.03
CA ARG A 13 47.25 -18.05 -11.99
C ARG A 13 46.55 -17.17 -10.94
N PHE A 14 46.98 -15.91 -10.78
CA PHE A 14 46.40 -14.98 -9.81
C PHE A 14 45.31 -14.09 -10.39
N VAL A 15 45.16 -14.06 -11.73
CA VAL A 15 44.14 -13.24 -12.39
C VAL A 15 42.74 -13.70 -12.01
N MET A 16 42.47 -15.02 -12.07
CA MET A 16 41.15 -15.54 -11.71
C MET A 16 40.78 -15.34 -10.23
N PRO A 17 41.65 -15.65 -9.25
CA PRO A 17 41.39 -15.34 -7.85
C PRO A 17 41.12 -13.86 -7.59
N LEU A 18 41.87 -12.96 -8.25
CA LEU A 18 41.69 -11.51 -8.07
C LEU A 18 40.32 -11.04 -8.58
N ILE A 19 39.90 -11.53 -9.76
CA ILE A 19 38.57 -11.26 -10.30
C ILE A 19 37.50 -11.81 -9.37
N ALA A 20 37.64 -13.05 -8.89
CA ALA A 20 36.67 -13.66 -7.98
C ALA A 20 36.51 -12.85 -6.68
N ILE A 21 37.61 -12.35 -6.09
CA ILE A 21 37.56 -11.50 -4.90
C ILE A 21 36.83 -10.19 -5.19
N ALA A 22 37.09 -9.55 -6.34
CA ALA A 22 36.41 -8.32 -6.72
C ALA A 22 34.89 -8.54 -6.88
N PHE A 23 34.49 -9.62 -7.54
CA PHE A 23 33.09 -10.01 -7.69
C PHE A 23 32.43 -10.31 -6.33
N LEU A 24 33.05 -11.15 -5.50
CA LEU A 24 32.52 -11.49 -4.18
C LEU A 24 32.39 -10.26 -3.28
N SER A 25 33.34 -9.33 -3.34
CA SER A 25 33.26 -8.08 -2.57
C SER A 25 32.12 -7.19 -3.05
N TYR A 26 31.94 -7.05 -4.37
CA TYR A 26 30.84 -6.28 -4.95
C TYR A 26 29.47 -6.86 -4.58
N PHE A 27 29.30 -8.16 -4.79
CA PHE A 27 28.06 -8.87 -4.47
C PHE A 27 27.80 -8.91 -2.96
N GLY A 28 28.82 -9.11 -2.14
CA GLY A 28 28.71 -9.08 -0.68
C GLY A 28 28.34 -7.69 -0.14
N TYR A 29 28.87 -6.62 -0.73
CA TYR A 29 28.45 -5.27 -0.38
C TYR A 29 26.99 -4.98 -0.80
N HIS A 30 26.63 -5.35 -2.04
CA HIS A 30 25.29 -5.17 -2.57
C HIS A 30 24.23 -6.05 -1.89
N SER A 31 24.59 -7.22 -1.35
CA SER A 31 23.64 -8.03 -0.57
C SER A 31 23.26 -7.39 0.77
N VAL A 32 24.13 -6.54 1.32
CA VAL A 32 23.89 -5.82 2.58
C VAL A 32 23.25 -4.44 2.34
N HIS A 33 23.69 -3.72 1.30
CA HIS A 33 23.29 -2.32 1.03
C HIS A 33 22.34 -2.14 -0.15
N GLY A 34 22.10 -3.18 -0.96
CA GLY A 34 21.25 -3.09 -2.14
C GLY A 34 19.76 -2.98 -1.81
N GLU A 35 18.97 -2.52 -2.78
CA GLU A 35 17.52 -2.39 -2.69
C GLU A 35 16.75 -3.69 -2.41
N TYR A 36 17.41 -4.85 -2.57
CA TYR A 36 16.88 -6.18 -2.25
C TYR A 36 17.65 -6.87 -1.10
N GLY A 37 18.55 -6.14 -0.44
CA GLY A 37 19.32 -6.63 0.70
C GLY A 37 18.49 -6.71 1.98
N LEU A 38 19.06 -7.29 3.04
CA LEU A 38 18.39 -7.53 4.34
C LEU A 38 17.70 -6.28 4.94
N LYS A 39 18.21 -5.08 4.66
CA LYS A 39 17.63 -3.80 5.11
C LYS A 39 16.37 -3.38 4.35
N ALA A 40 16.19 -3.83 3.12
CA ALA A 40 15.02 -3.51 2.31
C ALA A 40 13.76 -4.19 2.85
N THR A 41 13.89 -5.42 3.35
CA THR A 41 12.80 -6.18 3.96
C THR A 41 12.16 -5.41 5.12
N GLU A 42 12.95 -4.78 5.98
CA GLU A 42 12.43 -4.03 7.12
C GLU A 42 11.61 -2.80 6.68
N LYS A 43 12.06 -2.10 5.63
CA LYS A 43 11.34 -0.95 5.07
C LYS A 43 10.04 -1.39 4.41
N PHE A 44 10.05 -2.50 3.68
CA PHE A 44 8.85 -3.05 3.04
C PHE A 44 7.85 -3.57 4.07
N ASP A 45 8.28 -4.27 5.11
CA ASP A 45 7.38 -4.73 6.17
C ASP A 45 6.75 -3.58 6.94
N ARG A 46 7.52 -2.53 7.23
CA ARG A 46 6.98 -1.32 7.87
C ARG A 46 5.92 -0.64 6.99
N GLN A 47 6.17 -0.53 5.68
CA GLN A 47 5.17 -0.01 4.73
C GLN A 47 3.95 -0.91 4.61
N ARG A 48 4.12 -2.24 4.64
CA ARG A 48 3.01 -3.20 4.62
C ARG A 48 2.14 -3.02 5.85
N ILE A 49 2.72 -2.90 7.05
CA ILE A 49 1.97 -2.69 8.30
C ILE A 49 1.15 -1.40 8.24
N VAL A 50 1.78 -0.28 7.83
CA VAL A 50 1.08 1.01 7.72
C VAL A 50 -0.07 0.95 6.72
N ARG A 51 0.15 0.33 5.55
CA ARG A 51 -0.90 0.19 4.54
C ARG A 51 -2.01 -0.73 5.00
N GLN A 52 -1.69 -1.81 5.71
CA GLN A 52 -2.70 -2.73 6.24
C GLN A 52 -3.58 -2.04 7.29
N ALA A 53 -2.98 -1.29 8.22
CA ALA A 53 -3.74 -0.51 9.20
C ALA A 53 -4.71 0.49 8.53
N ARG A 54 -4.27 1.14 7.45
CA ARG A 54 -5.12 2.05 6.65
C ARG A 54 -6.27 1.32 5.96
N LEU A 55 -6.03 0.11 5.44
CA LEU A 55 -7.07 -0.71 4.82
C LEU A 55 -8.11 -1.17 5.84
N ASP A 56 -7.68 -1.57 7.03
CA ASP A 56 -8.58 -2.02 8.09
C ASP A 56 -9.48 -0.87 8.58
N GLU A 57 -8.91 0.33 8.74
CA GLU A 57 -9.66 1.55 9.06
C GLU A 57 -10.73 1.85 8.01
N LEU A 58 -10.34 1.91 6.72
CA LEU A 58 -11.26 2.21 5.62
C LEU A 58 -12.34 1.14 5.45
N THR A 59 -11.99 -0.12 5.66
CA THR A 59 -12.94 -1.24 5.58
C THR A 59 -13.99 -1.13 6.69
N THR A 60 -13.57 -0.75 7.91
CA THR A 60 -14.47 -0.52 9.03
C THR A 60 -15.43 0.63 8.76
N GLN A 61 -14.93 1.73 8.20
CA GLN A 61 -15.77 2.87 7.80
C GLN A 61 -16.79 2.47 6.73
N ARG A 62 -16.35 1.75 5.69
CA ARG A 62 -17.23 1.22 4.66
C ARG A 62 -18.34 0.35 5.25
N GLN A 63 -18.01 -0.60 6.12
CA GLN A 63 -18.99 -1.49 6.74
C GLN A 63 -20.01 -0.73 7.60
N THR A 64 -19.58 0.34 8.27
CA THR A 64 -20.46 1.20 9.06
C THR A 64 -21.46 1.92 8.16
N LEU A 65 -20.97 2.54 7.08
CA LEU A 65 -21.81 3.20 6.07
C LEU A 65 -22.75 2.21 5.36
N GLU A 66 -22.28 1.01 5.04
CA GLU A 66 -23.12 -0.03 4.44
C GLU A 66 -24.24 -0.47 5.37
N ARG A 67 -23.97 -0.53 6.69
CA ARG A 67 -25.01 -0.81 7.68
C ARG A 67 -26.01 0.33 7.78
N GLU A 68 -25.56 1.58 7.80
CA GLU A 68 -26.45 2.76 7.80
C GLU A 68 -27.32 2.81 6.54
N VAL A 69 -26.74 2.58 5.37
CA VAL A 69 -27.47 2.50 4.11
C VAL A 69 -28.45 1.32 4.13
N ALA A 70 -28.04 0.16 4.63
CA ALA A 70 -28.93 -0.99 4.75
C ALA A 70 -30.14 -0.66 5.62
N LEU A 71 -29.95 -0.02 6.77
CA LEU A 71 -31.01 0.46 7.66
C LEU A 71 -31.94 1.47 6.99
N LEU A 72 -31.42 2.34 6.11
CA LEU A 72 -32.22 3.27 5.31
C LEU A 72 -32.92 2.58 4.12
N SER A 73 -32.41 1.44 3.65
CA SER A 73 -32.84 0.78 2.42
C SER A 73 -33.80 -0.39 2.61
N ASP A 74 -34.01 -0.88 3.84
CA ASP A 74 -34.82 -2.09 4.13
C ASP A 74 -36.35 -1.87 3.98
N GLY A 75 -36.73 -1.06 2.99
CA GLY A 75 -38.06 -1.05 2.39
C GLY A 75 -39.06 -0.07 3.00
N SER A 76 -38.69 0.65 4.07
CA SER A 76 -39.59 1.62 4.72
C SER A 76 -39.08 3.06 4.68
N LEU A 77 -38.23 3.44 3.71
CA LEU A 77 -38.03 4.87 3.42
C LEU A 77 -39.35 5.41 2.85
N GLU A 78 -40.26 5.67 3.77
CA GLU A 78 -41.63 6.06 3.55
C GLU A 78 -41.59 7.34 2.75
N ARG A 79 -42.36 7.37 1.66
CA ARG A 79 -42.47 8.52 0.75
C ARG A 79 -42.79 9.82 1.52
N ASP A 80 -43.42 9.70 2.68
CA ASP A 80 -43.72 10.79 3.62
C ASP A 80 -42.47 11.38 4.29
N MET A 81 -41.45 10.58 4.64
CA MET A 81 -40.19 11.10 5.16
C MET A 81 -39.39 11.88 4.10
N LEU A 82 -39.48 11.46 2.84
CA LEU A 82 -38.86 12.17 1.72
C LEU A 82 -39.55 13.51 1.46
N ASP A 83 -40.89 13.53 1.57
CA ASP A 83 -41.73 14.72 1.45
C ASP A 83 -41.50 15.70 2.62
N GLU A 84 -41.35 15.21 3.85
CA GLU A 84 -41.04 16.00 5.04
C GLU A 84 -39.66 16.68 4.94
N LYS A 85 -38.62 15.94 4.54
CA LYS A 85 -37.28 16.52 4.30
C LYS A 85 -37.27 17.53 3.16
N ALA A 86 -38.02 17.29 2.09
CA ALA A 86 -38.16 18.23 0.98
C ALA A 86 -38.90 19.51 1.40
N ARG A 87 -39.98 19.39 2.19
CA ARG A 87 -40.73 20.55 2.73
C ARG A 87 -39.91 21.38 3.71
N PHE A 88 -39.14 20.73 4.58
CA PHE A 88 -38.26 21.41 5.54
C PHE A 88 -37.14 22.18 4.82
N GLY A 89 -36.56 21.61 3.76
CA GLY A 89 -35.52 22.26 2.95
C GLY A 89 -36.03 23.40 2.05
N LEU A 90 -37.29 23.33 1.61
CA LEU A 90 -37.92 24.31 0.72
C LEU A 90 -38.79 25.34 1.45
N ASN A 91 -38.88 25.27 2.79
CA ASN A 91 -39.69 26.14 3.63
C ASN A 91 -41.17 26.21 3.16
N MET A 92 -41.70 25.08 2.68
CA MET A 92 -43.03 24.95 2.09
C MET A 92 -43.94 24.20 3.06
N SER A 93 -44.93 24.90 3.62
CA SER A 93 -46.05 24.35 4.39
C SER A 93 -47.31 24.33 3.52
N ARG A 94 -48.19 23.33 3.66
CA ARG A 94 -49.52 23.42 3.03
C ARG A 94 -50.32 24.52 3.72
N GLY A 95 -51.25 25.15 2.99
CA GLY A 95 -52.02 26.31 3.47
C GLY A 95 -52.93 26.04 4.67
N ASP A 96 -53.09 24.76 5.05
CA ASP A 96 -53.95 24.25 6.12
C ASP A 96 -53.18 23.65 7.32
N GLU A 97 -51.85 23.77 7.38
CA GLU A 97 -51.03 23.25 8.48
C GLU A 97 -50.56 24.34 9.46
N ILE A 98 -50.66 24.05 10.77
CA ILE A 98 -50.20 24.93 11.86
C ILE A 98 -48.88 24.39 12.41
N VAL A 99 -47.79 25.14 12.25
CA VAL A 99 -46.48 24.82 12.83
C VAL A 99 -46.34 25.53 14.18
N ILE A 100 -46.26 24.77 15.27
CA ILE A 100 -45.99 25.30 16.61
C ILE A 100 -44.48 25.23 16.86
N PHE A 101 -43.83 26.38 16.91
CA PHE A 101 -42.46 26.50 17.41
C PHE A 101 -42.51 26.67 18.93
N HIS A 102 -41.76 25.85 19.66
CA HIS A 102 -41.41 26.08 21.07
C HIS A 102 -39.98 26.63 21.13
#